data_AF-A0A2E9DWY6-F1
#
_entry.id   AF-A0A2E9DWY6-F1
#
_cell.length_a   1.000
_cell.length_b   1.000
_cell.length_c   1.000
_cell.angle_alpha   90.00
_cell.angle_beta   90.00
_cell.angle_gamma   90.00
#
_symmetry.space_group_name_H-M   'P 1'
#
loop_
_entity.id
_entity.type
_entity.pdbx_description
1 polymer ?
#
loop_
_entity_poly.entity_id
_entity_poly.type
_entity_poly.pdbx_seq_one_letter_code
_entity_poly.pdbx_strand_id
1 'polypeptide(L)'
;MATGNKSTLKNLNDIILFIEENFYKVKDDGTLEKTMIDEKNINLNVYVDSPNFSLIPEEIFKNISTTEKNSFLTPNVSEYTFFEKFIPEQNAYLIWAEEKKIIEKLLAVYPTITTHHFSESFLHKKQHINGIEMFLDKSFIYITAFKNQHIQLINRFEINNEDDVLYYLLSVIKEADLINEEFKIVNYSKTKNNIRKQLVDIFQVNQEDFYANKSLKEINL
;
A
#
# COMPACT_ATOMS: atom_id res chain seq x y z
N MET A 1 23.57 -4.48 -28.06
CA MET A 1 22.10 -4.53 -28.10
C MET A 1 21.67 -5.58 -27.09
N ALA A 2 21.17 -5.17 -25.93
CA ALA A 2 20.69 -6.10 -24.91
C ALA A 2 19.22 -6.41 -25.19
N THR A 3 18.92 -7.67 -25.52
CA THR A 3 17.57 -8.20 -25.66
C THR A 3 16.95 -8.33 -24.27
N GLY A 4 16.20 -7.32 -23.84
CA GLY A 4 15.38 -7.40 -22.64
C GLY A 4 14.29 -8.46 -22.84
N ASN A 5 14.25 -9.45 -21.96
CA ASN A 5 13.18 -10.44 -21.90
C ASN A 5 11.84 -9.69 -21.69
N LYS A 6 10.98 -9.68 -22.70
CA LYS A 6 9.59 -9.22 -22.56
C LYS A 6 8.83 -10.26 -21.76
N SER A 7 8.59 -9.97 -20.47
CA SER A 7 7.70 -10.76 -19.64
C SER A 7 6.27 -10.52 -20.11
N THR A 8 5.68 -11.50 -20.77
CA THR A 8 4.27 -11.49 -21.18
C THR A 8 3.43 -11.95 -19.99
N LEU A 9 2.39 -11.19 -19.65
CA LEU A 9 1.41 -11.61 -18.65
C LEU A 9 0.66 -12.84 -19.20
N LYS A 10 0.76 -13.96 -18.50
CA LYS A 10 0.20 -15.25 -18.93
C LYS A 10 -0.93 -15.75 -18.03
N ASN A 11 -1.11 -15.17 -16.83
CA ASN A 11 -2.06 -15.67 -15.84
C ASN A 11 -2.96 -14.55 -15.30
N LEU A 12 -4.26 -14.86 -15.20
CA LEU A 12 -5.30 -14.02 -14.59
C LEU A 12 -5.09 -13.76 -13.08
N ASN A 13 -4.22 -14.52 -12.43
CA ASN A 13 -3.88 -14.38 -11.00
C ASN A 13 -2.63 -13.52 -10.75
N ASP A 14 -2.06 -12.90 -11.79
CA ASP A 14 -0.89 -12.04 -11.64
C ASP A 14 -1.30 -10.73 -10.95
N ILE A 15 -0.72 -10.44 -9.78
CA ILE A 15 -0.84 -9.15 -9.12
C ILE A 15 -0.01 -8.14 -9.92
N ILE A 16 -0.69 -7.08 -10.38
CA ILE A 16 -0.07 -5.97 -11.08
C ILE A 16 -0.13 -4.73 -10.22
N LEU A 17 1.04 -4.18 -9.89
CA LEU A 17 1.17 -2.89 -9.25
C LEU A 17 1.45 -1.82 -10.30
N PHE A 18 0.87 -0.65 -10.15
CA PHE A 18 1.17 0.53 -10.95
C PHE A 18 1.78 1.59 -10.04
N ILE A 19 3.09 1.80 -10.19
CA ILE A 19 3.91 2.66 -9.32
C ILE A 19 4.74 3.58 -10.22
N GLU A 20 4.73 4.88 -9.95
CA GLU A 20 5.48 5.89 -10.74
C GLU A 20 5.28 5.72 -12.26
N GLU A 21 4.03 5.58 -12.71
CA GLU A 21 3.66 5.35 -14.11
C GLU A 21 4.19 4.05 -14.77
N ASN A 22 4.67 3.10 -13.98
CA ASN A 22 5.20 1.83 -14.47
C ASN A 22 4.43 0.64 -13.89
N PHE A 23 4.23 -0.39 -14.73
CA PHE A 23 3.67 -1.66 -14.28
C PHE A 23 4.74 -2.57 -13.71
N TYR A 24 4.42 -3.18 -12.58
CA TYR A 24 5.24 -4.19 -11.92
C TYR A 24 4.42 -5.44 -11.67
N LYS A 25 4.95 -6.59 -12.10
CA LYS A 25 4.44 -7.89 -11.69
C LYS A 25 5.11 -8.29 -10.38
N VAL A 26 4.32 -8.72 -9.41
CA VAL A 26 4.85 -9.32 -8.17
C VAL A 26 5.25 -10.78 -8.46
N LYS A 27 6.54 -11.11 -8.35
CA LYS A 27 7.05 -12.49 -8.49
C LYS A 27 6.73 -13.33 -7.26
N ASP A 28 6.87 -14.66 -7.38
CA ASP A 28 6.58 -15.59 -6.27
C ASP A 28 7.38 -15.28 -5.01
N ASP A 29 8.62 -14.85 -5.17
CA ASP A 29 9.49 -14.43 -4.07
C ASP A 29 9.13 -13.06 -3.50
N GLY A 30 8.17 -12.32 -4.08
CA GLY A 30 7.74 -10.98 -3.67
C GLY A 30 8.50 -9.84 -4.33
N THR A 31 9.45 -10.12 -5.24
CA THR A 31 10.17 -9.07 -5.97
C THR A 31 9.29 -8.43 -7.04
N LEU A 32 9.50 -7.13 -7.28
CA LEU A 32 8.83 -6.39 -8.34
C LEU A 32 9.61 -6.49 -9.65
N GLU A 33 8.95 -7.02 -10.68
CA GLU A 33 9.48 -7.05 -12.04
C GLU A 33 8.74 -6.05 -12.91
N LYS A 34 9.47 -5.05 -13.40
CA LYS A 34 8.93 -4.12 -14.39
C LYS A 34 8.43 -4.91 -15.60
N THR A 35 7.16 -4.74 -15.93
CA THR A 35 6.48 -5.48 -16.99
C THR A 35 5.74 -4.55 -17.94
N MET A 36 5.35 -5.09 -19.10
CA MET A 36 4.44 -4.43 -20.03
C MET A 36 3.21 -5.32 -20.15
N ILE A 37 2.03 -4.71 -20.17
CA ILE A 37 0.80 -5.44 -20.44
C ILE A 37 0.60 -5.35 -21.97
N ASP A 38 0.82 -6.45 -22.68
CA ASP A 38 0.76 -6.49 -24.15
C ASP A 38 -0.66 -6.82 -24.66
N GLU A 39 -1.52 -7.42 -23.83
CA GLU A 39 -2.88 -7.81 -24.21
C GLU A 39 -3.92 -6.79 -23.73
N LYS A 40 -4.63 -6.20 -24.70
CA LYS A 40 -5.60 -5.10 -24.45
C LYS A 40 -6.93 -5.52 -23.82
N ASN A 41 -7.23 -6.82 -23.78
CA ASN A 41 -8.54 -7.35 -23.39
C ASN A 41 -8.47 -8.38 -22.24
N ILE A 42 -7.44 -8.33 -21.40
CA ILE A 42 -7.42 -9.13 -20.17
C ILE A 42 -8.13 -8.33 -19.07
N ASN A 43 -9.08 -8.97 -18.39
CA ASN A 43 -9.59 -8.44 -17.12
C ASN A 43 -8.49 -8.59 -16.06
N LEU A 44 -7.83 -7.48 -15.73
CA LEU A 44 -6.75 -7.44 -14.74
C LEU A 44 -7.14 -6.52 -13.59
N ASN A 45 -6.86 -6.96 -12.38
CA ASN A 45 -6.86 -6.09 -11.21
C ASN A 45 -5.50 -5.39 -11.14
N VAL A 46 -5.53 -4.06 -11.19
CA VAL A 46 -4.34 -3.21 -11.11
C VAL A 46 -4.41 -2.44 -9.81
N TYR A 47 -3.43 -2.64 -8.94
CA TYR A 47 -3.29 -1.92 -7.68
C TYR A 47 -2.40 -0.70 -7.91
N VAL A 48 -2.97 0.49 -7.73
CA VAL A 48 -2.34 1.77 -8.02
C VAL A 48 -1.75 2.35 -6.74
N ASP A 49 -0.47 2.70 -6.78
CA ASP A 49 0.16 3.55 -5.77
C ASP A 49 -0.36 4.98 -5.91
N SER A 50 -0.91 5.51 -4.82
CA SER A 50 -1.37 6.88 -4.71
C SER A 50 -1.01 7.48 -3.37
N PRO A 51 -0.50 8.72 -3.33
CA PRO A 51 -0.43 9.47 -2.08
C PRO A 51 -1.80 10.03 -1.64
N ASN A 52 -2.75 10.19 -2.56
CA ASN A 52 -4.01 10.89 -2.26
C ASN A 52 -5.09 9.90 -1.85
N PHE A 53 -4.99 9.33 -0.65
CA PHE A 53 -6.00 8.40 -0.13
C PHE A 53 -6.29 8.63 1.36
N SER A 54 -7.44 8.14 1.81
CA SER A 54 -7.83 8.15 3.21
C SER A 54 -8.74 6.97 3.52
N LEU A 55 -8.58 6.39 4.70
CA LEU A 55 -9.51 5.42 5.27
C LEU A 55 -10.43 6.15 6.26
N ILE A 56 -11.73 6.15 6.00
CA ILE A 56 -12.72 6.90 6.79
C ILE A 56 -13.73 5.91 7.39
N PRO A 57 -13.89 5.86 8.72
CA PRO A 57 -14.94 5.06 9.35
C PRO A 57 -16.31 5.33 8.74
N GLU A 58 -17.13 4.29 8.57
CA GLU A 58 -18.43 4.40 7.89
C GLU A 58 -19.33 5.46 8.54
N GLU A 59 -19.32 5.54 9.87
CA GLU A 59 -20.09 6.51 10.65
C GLU A 59 -19.71 7.96 10.27
N ILE A 60 -18.43 8.24 10.05
CA ILE A 60 -17.98 9.57 9.62
C ILE A 60 -18.30 9.77 8.15
N PHE A 61 -17.99 8.78 7.31
CA PHE A 61 -18.14 8.85 5.86
C PHE A 61 -19.58 9.18 5.42
N LYS A 62 -20.58 8.61 6.10
CA LYS A 62 -22.00 8.86 5.82
C LYS A 62 -22.47 10.27 6.21
N ASN A 63 -21.74 10.95 7.09
CA ASN A 63 -22.12 12.24 7.67
C ASN A 63 -21.35 13.44 7.10
N ILE A 64 -20.41 13.22 6.18
CA ILE A 64 -19.65 14.29 5.49
C ILE A 64 -20.04 14.38 4.02
N SER A 65 -19.99 15.59 3.45
CA SER A 65 -20.31 15.83 2.04
C SER A 65 -19.24 15.28 1.10
N THR A 66 -19.60 15.04 -0.18
CA THR A 66 -18.63 14.64 -1.21
C THR A 66 -17.52 15.69 -1.39
N THR A 67 -17.85 16.97 -1.26
CA THR A 67 -16.86 18.05 -1.35
C THR A 67 -15.83 17.96 -0.23
N GLU A 68 -16.27 17.71 1.01
CA GLU A 68 -15.37 17.50 2.15
C GLU A 68 -14.50 16.27 1.96
N LYS A 69 -15.08 15.14 1.53
CA LYS A 69 -14.34 13.91 1.20
C LYS A 69 -13.23 14.18 0.20
N ASN A 70 -13.54 14.86 -0.90
CA ASN A 70 -12.57 15.16 -1.95
C ASN A 70 -11.47 16.11 -1.45
N SER A 71 -11.82 17.08 -0.58
CA SER A 71 -10.86 18.03 -0.01
C SER A 71 -9.83 17.40 0.91
N PHE A 72 -10.13 16.24 1.51
CA PHE A 72 -9.15 15.47 2.28
C PHE A 72 -8.07 14.84 1.41
N LEU A 73 -8.37 14.63 0.12
CA LEU A 73 -7.49 13.92 -0.80
C LEU A 73 -6.62 14.87 -1.61
N THR A 74 -7.17 15.97 -2.11
CA THR A 74 -6.43 16.91 -2.95
C THR A 74 -7.09 18.29 -2.97
N PRO A 75 -6.31 19.38 -3.00
CA PRO A 75 -6.85 20.71 -3.24
C PRO A 75 -7.34 20.90 -4.70
N ASN A 76 -6.86 20.11 -5.66
CA ASN A 76 -7.06 20.31 -7.10
C ASN A 76 -8.17 19.40 -7.67
N VAL A 77 -9.38 19.49 -7.14
CA VAL A 77 -10.49 18.57 -7.46
C VAL A 77 -10.77 18.40 -8.97
N SER A 78 -10.55 19.44 -9.79
CA SER A 78 -10.82 19.38 -11.24
C SER A 78 -9.88 18.47 -12.04
N GLU A 79 -8.68 18.19 -11.52
CA GLU A 79 -7.64 17.44 -12.23
C GLU A 79 -7.62 15.94 -11.88
N TYR A 80 -8.46 15.53 -10.93
CA TYR A 80 -8.46 14.19 -10.38
C TYR A 80 -9.77 13.43 -10.64
N THR A 81 -9.66 12.12 -10.73
CA THR A 81 -10.75 11.15 -10.66
C THR A 81 -10.78 10.59 -9.24
N PHE A 82 -11.97 10.55 -8.65
CA PHE A 82 -12.18 10.11 -7.27
C PHE A 82 -12.81 8.72 -7.25
N PHE A 83 -12.35 7.91 -6.31
CA PHE A 83 -12.78 6.54 -6.14
C PHE A 83 -13.12 6.28 -4.67
N GLU A 84 -14.03 5.34 -4.45
CA GLU A 84 -14.43 4.90 -3.12
C GLU A 84 -14.69 3.39 -3.10
N LYS A 85 -14.34 2.75 -1.98
CA LYS A 85 -14.61 1.34 -1.73
C LYS A 85 -14.93 1.12 -0.26
N PHE A 86 -16.06 0.48 0.02
CA PHE A 86 -16.38 0.02 1.37
C PHE A 86 -15.57 -1.23 1.71
N ILE A 87 -14.99 -1.25 2.91
CA ILE A 87 -14.19 -2.34 3.46
C ILE A 87 -14.93 -2.90 4.69
N PRO A 88 -15.74 -3.96 4.51
CA PRO A 88 -16.61 -4.48 5.56
C PRO A 88 -15.86 -4.88 6.84
N GLU A 89 -14.68 -5.48 6.70
CA GLU A 89 -13.87 -5.95 7.83
C GLU A 89 -13.41 -4.82 8.75
N GLN A 90 -13.32 -3.61 8.22
CA GLN A 90 -12.89 -2.41 8.96
C GLN A 90 -14.05 -1.46 9.25
N ASN A 91 -15.26 -1.77 8.76
CA ASN A 91 -16.42 -0.88 8.77
C ASN A 91 -16.06 0.55 8.33
N ALA A 92 -15.31 0.66 7.23
CA ALA A 92 -14.74 1.91 6.77
C ALA A 92 -14.76 2.01 5.24
N TYR A 93 -14.73 3.23 4.72
CA TYR A 93 -14.56 3.53 3.30
C TYR A 93 -13.11 3.91 3.04
N LEU A 94 -12.47 3.21 2.12
CA LEU A 94 -11.26 3.68 1.49
C LEU A 94 -11.64 4.60 0.35
N ILE A 95 -11.18 5.85 0.40
CA ILE A 95 -11.31 6.80 -0.70
C ILE A 95 -9.92 7.18 -1.22
N TRP A 96 -9.80 7.38 -2.53
CA TRP A 96 -8.57 7.82 -3.15
C TRP A 96 -8.82 8.63 -4.41
N ALA A 97 -7.80 9.37 -4.84
CA ALA A 97 -7.86 10.24 -6.00
C ALA A 97 -6.64 10.01 -6.90
N GLU A 98 -6.88 9.85 -8.19
CA GLU A 98 -5.83 9.75 -9.22
C GLU A 98 -5.93 10.86 -10.22
N GLU A 99 -4.78 11.32 -10.73
CA GLU A 99 -4.78 12.31 -11.80
C GLU A 99 -5.52 11.76 -13.02
N LYS A 100 -6.43 12.57 -13.59
CA LYS A 100 -7.23 12.18 -14.77
C LYS A 100 -6.34 11.70 -15.91
N LYS A 101 -5.22 12.38 -16.16
CA LYS A 101 -4.26 12.03 -17.21
C LYS A 101 -3.72 10.60 -17.06
N ILE A 102 -3.53 10.13 -15.82
CA ILE A 102 -3.00 8.80 -15.52
C ILE A 102 -4.09 7.75 -15.79
N ILE A 103 -5.28 7.97 -15.25
CA ILE A 103 -6.43 7.06 -15.44
C ILE A 103 -6.83 6.97 -16.92
N GLU A 104 -6.90 8.10 -17.62
CA GLU A 104 -7.20 8.14 -19.06
C GLU A 104 -6.16 7.37 -19.87
N LYS A 105 -4.87 7.56 -19.56
CA LYS A 105 -3.77 6.80 -20.20
C LYS A 105 -3.89 5.30 -19.91
N LEU A 106 -4.21 4.91 -18.68
CA LEU A 106 -4.41 3.52 -18.30
C LEU A 106 -5.58 2.89 -19.07
N LEU A 107 -6.74 3.53 -19.06
CA LEU A 107 -7.97 3.03 -19.70
C LEU A 107 -7.91 3.06 -21.23
N ALA A 108 -7.16 3.99 -21.82
CA ALA A 108 -6.95 4.04 -23.27
C ALA A 108 -6.16 2.83 -23.78
N VAL A 109 -5.24 2.31 -22.97
CA VAL A 109 -4.43 1.13 -23.33
C VAL A 109 -5.10 -0.17 -22.87
N TYR A 110 -5.74 -0.14 -21.69
CA TYR A 110 -6.35 -1.29 -21.04
C TYR A 110 -7.79 -0.98 -20.59
N PRO A 111 -8.77 -0.97 -21.51
CA PRO A 111 -10.14 -0.53 -21.23
C PRO A 111 -10.89 -1.43 -20.25
N THR A 112 -10.39 -2.64 -19.99
CA THR A 112 -11.04 -3.66 -19.15
C THR A 112 -10.39 -3.84 -17.77
N ILE A 113 -9.46 -2.96 -17.37
CA ILE A 113 -8.85 -3.07 -16.04
C ILE A 113 -9.81 -2.63 -14.95
N THR A 114 -9.71 -3.29 -13.81
CA THR A 114 -10.28 -2.81 -12.55
C THR A 114 -9.15 -2.20 -11.73
N THR A 115 -9.28 -0.92 -11.39
CA THR A 115 -8.30 -0.23 -10.55
C THR A 115 -8.65 -0.36 -9.09
N HIS A 116 -7.67 -0.75 -8.29
CA HIS A 116 -7.70 -0.82 -6.84
C HIS A 116 -6.66 0.14 -6.29
N HIS A 117 -6.86 0.67 -5.10
CA HIS A 117 -5.79 1.36 -4.41
C HIS A 117 -4.84 0.35 -3.75
N PHE A 118 -3.53 0.57 -3.81
CA PHE A 118 -2.56 -0.38 -3.26
C PHE A 118 -2.69 -0.56 -1.74
N SER A 119 -3.21 0.43 -1.02
CA SER A 119 -3.45 0.28 0.43
C SER A 119 -4.51 -0.77 0.76
N GLU A 120 -5.39 -1.15 -0.19
CA GLU A 120 -6.42 -2.18 0.01
C GLU A 120 -5.82 -3.49 0.53
N SER A 121 -4.64 -3.83 0.03
CA SER A 121 -3.86 -5.03 0.38
C SER A 121 -3.55 -5.14 1.87
N PHE A 122 -3.50 -4.00 2.57
CA PHE A 122 -3.19 -3.94 3.99
C PHE A 122 -4.44 -3.82 4.85
N LEU A 123 -5.65 -3.92 4.29
CA LEU A 123 -6.89 -3.74 5.07
C LEU A 123 -7.52 -5.04 5.56
N HIS A 124 -6.94 -6.19 5.19
CA HIS A 124 -7.43 -7.49 5.58
C HIS A 124 -7.17 -7.83 7.05
N LYS A 125 -7.84 -8.88 7.52
CA LYS A 125 -7.71 -9.41 8.89
C LYS A 125 -6.25 -9.67 9.25
N LYS A 126 -5.87 -9.20 10.44
CA LYS A 126 -4.50 -9.27 10.94
C LYS A 126 -4.18 -10.62 11.55
N GLN A 127 -2.96 -11.10 11.31
CA GLN A 127 -2.47 -12.38 11.86
C GLN A 127 -2.04 -12.25 13.32
N HIS A 128 -1.69 -11.04 13.75
CA HIS A 128 -1.24 -10.74 15.11
C HIS A 128 -2.27 -9.85 15.82
N ILE A 129 -2.24 -9.85 17.17
CA ILE A 129 -3.13 -9.00 17.98
C ILE A 129 -2.77 -7.53 17.78
N ASN A 130 -1.49 -7.17 17.90
CA ASN A 130 -0.96 -5.83 17.69
C ASN A 130 0.22 -5.87 16.72
N GLY A 131 0.40 -4.83 15.92
CA GLY A 131 1.52 -4.78 15.01
C GLY A 131 1.52 -3.66 14.00
N ILE A 132 2.60 -3.66 13.24
CA ILE A 132 2.85 -2.81 12.08
C ILE A 132 3.03 -3.73 10.87
N GLU A 133 2.36 -3.41 9.77
CA GLU A 133 2.63 -3.94 8.45
C GLU A 133 3.17 -2.82 7.58
N MET A 134 4.23 -3.08 6.82
CA MET A 134 4.85 -2.06 5.97
C MET A 134 5.26 -2.60 4.60
N PHE A 135 5.24 -1.70 3.62
CA PHE A 135 5.86 -1.89 2.32
C PHE A 135 6.72 -0.67 1.99
N LEU A 136 7.99 -0.92 1.75
CA LEU A 136 9.00 0.08 1.46
C LEU A 136 9.43 0.01 -0.01
N ASP A 137 9.15 1.08 -0.75
CA ASP A 137 9.76 1.35 -2.05
C ASP A 137 10.99 2.27 -1.88
N LYS A 138 11.57 2.76 -2.98
CA LYS A 138 12.70 3.70 -2.97
C LYS A 138 12.27 5.12 -2.58
N SER A 139 11.06 5.52 -2.96
CA SER A 139 10.57 6.91 -2.81
C SER A 139 9.41 7.04 -1.82
N PHE A 140 8.85 5.93 -1.34
CA PHE A 140 7.77 5.97 -0.35
C PHE A 140 7.75 4.72 0.55
N ILE A 141 6.99 4.83 1.63
CA ILE A 141 6.64 3.73 2.52
C ILE A 141 5.14 3.74 2.81
N TYR A 142 4.48 2.59 2.67
CA TYR A 142 3.18 2.32 3.26
C TYR A 142 3.37 1.75 4.66
N ILE A 143 2.65 2.29 5.63
CA ILE A 143 2.65 1.80 7.01
C ILE A 143 1.20 1.64 7.46
N THR A 144 0.87 0.46 7.95
CA THR A 144 -0.40 0.14 8.60
C THR A 144 -0.13 -0.26 10.04
N ALA A 145 -0.79 0.40 10.98
CA ALA A 145 -0.76 0.00 12.39
C ALA A 145 -2.11 -0.61 12.79
N PHE A 146 -2.05 -1.66 13.60
CA PHE A 146 -3.23 -2.29 14.16
C PHE A 146 -3.02 -2.64 15.63
N LYS A 147 -4.09 -2.48 16.41
CA LYS A 147 -4.16 -2.78 17.84
C LYS A 147 -5.42 -3.57 18.09
N ASN A 148 -5.32 -4.68 18.82
CA ASN A 148 -6.42 -5.63 19.04
C ASN A 148 -7.09 -6.10 17.74
N GLN A 149 -6.30 -6.36 16.69
CA GLN A 149 -6.73 -6.73 15.33
C GLN A 149 -7.57 -5.67 14.59
N HIS A 150 -7.70 -4.46 15.13
CA HIS A 150 -8.35 -3.33 14.48
C HIS A 150 -7.32 -2.36 13.93
N ILE A 151 -7.52 -1.92 12.69
CA ILE A 151 -6.66 -0.91 12.06
C ILE A 151 -6.80 0.40 12.84
N GLN A 152 -5.67 0.94 13.29
CA GLN A 152 -5.59 2.25 13.93
C GLN A 152 -5.30 3.32 12.88
N LEU A 153 -4.40 3.02 11.95
CA LEU A 153 -4.07 3.90 10.83
C LEU A 153 -3.48 3.10 9.67
N ILE A 154 -3.61 3.68 8.49
CA ILE A 154 -2.90 3.29 7.28
C ILE A 154 -2.53 4.56 6.52
N ASN A 155 -1.26 4.71 6.17
CA ASN A 155 -0.83 5.88 5.41
C ASN A 155 0.38 5.58 4.53
N ARG A 156 0.60 6.44 3.52
CA ARG A 156 1.80 6.46 2.67
C ARG A 156 2.59 7.71 2.98
N PHE A 157 3.89 7.54 3.16
CA PHE A 157 4.82 8.64 3.40
C PHE A 157 5.86 8.68 2.29
N GLU A 158 6.16 9.87 1.77
CA GLU A 158 7.32 10.08 0.92
C GLU A 158 8.60 9.94 1.76
N ILE A 159 9.62 9.32 1.18
CA ILE A 159 10.92 9.13 1.84
C ILE A 159 12.03 9.48 0.87
N ASN A 160 13.11 10.01 1.41
CA ASN A 160 14.33 10.32 0.67
C ASN A 160 15.51 9.45 1.11
N ASN A 161 15.44 8.88 2.32
CA ASN A 161 16.53 8.13 2.94
C ASN A 161 16.00 7.15 4.02
N GLU A 162 16.90 6.35 4.61
CA GLU A 162 16.54 5.39 5.67
C GLU A 162 16.11 6.07 6.98
N ASP A 163 16.58 7.28 7.27
CA ASP A 163 16.20 8.01 8.50
C ASP A 163 14.73 8.42 8.45
N ASP A 164 14.22 8.82 7.27
CA ASP A 164 12.80 9.11 7.06
C ASP A 164 11.95 7.86 7.36
N VAL A 165 12.40 6.69 6.90
CA VAL A 165 11.71 5.40 7.15
C VAL A 165 11.60 5.13 8.65
N LEU A 166 12.71 5.27 9.37
CA LEU A 166 12.72 5.06 10.82
C LEU A 166 11.84 6.10 11.53
N TYR A 167 11.92 7.36 11.13
CA TYR A 167 11.11 8.44 11.68
C TYR A 167 9.60 8.15 11.56
N TYR A 168 9.13 7.78 10.37
CA TYR A 168 7.72 7.49 10.14
C TYR A 168 7.25 6.24 10.88
N LEU A 169 8.07 5.18 10.94
CA LEU A 169 7.75 3.98 11.72
C LEU A 169 7.59 4.29 13.20
N LEU A 170 8.54 5.02 13.81
CA LEU A 170 8.46 5.38 15.22
C LEU A 170 7.28 6.31 15.51
N SER A 171 6.98 7.24 14.59
CA SER A 171 5.82 8.13 14.70
C SER A 171 4.52 7.34 14.70
N VAL A 172 4.37 6.39 13.77
CA VAL A 172 3.20 5.51 13.68
C VAL A 172 3.08 4.59 14.89
N ILE A 173 4.18 4.01 15.37
CA ILE A 173 4.18 3.16 16.58
C ILE A 173 3.68 3.96 17.80
N LYS A 174 4.12 5.22 17.92
CA LYS A 174 3.68 6.12 18.99
C LYS A 174 2.21 6.49 18.84
N GLU A 175 1.77 6.87 17.65
CA GLU A 175 0.40 7.29 17.37
C GLU A 175 -0.61 6.16 17.58
N ALA A 176 -0.25 4.93 17.21
CA ALA A 176 -1.05 3.75 17.43
C ALA A 176 -1.00 3.20 18.87
N ASP A 177 -0.31 3.90 19.78
CA ASP A 177 -0.15 3.52 21.19
C ASP A 177 0.37 2.08 21.37
N LEU A 178 1.42 1.73 20.62
CA LEU A 178 2.05 0.41 20.64
C LEU A 178 3.30 0.34 21.53
N ILE A 179 3.82 1.48 22.00
CA ILE A 179 5.07 1.55 22.78
C ILE A 179 5.01 0.69 24.06
N ASN A 180 3.83 0.58 24.66
CA ASN A 180 3.62 -0.15 25.92
C ASN A 180 3.02 -1.55 25.71
N GLU A 181 2.91 -2.00 24.47
CA GLU A 181 2.25 -3.26 24.09
C GLU A 181 3.28 -4.24 23.51
N GLU A 182 3.00 -5.54 23.58
CA GLU A 182 3.69 -6.48 22.71
C GLU A 182 3.12 -6.35 21.28
N PHE A 183 3.99 -6.12 20.30
CA PHE A 183 3.60 -5.97 18.89
C PHE A 183 4.64 -6.59 17.95
N LYS A 184 4.21 -6.82 16.71
CA LYS A 184 5.03 -7.41 15.64
C LYS A 184 5.19 -6.45 14.48
N ILE A 185 6.33 -6.44 13.81
CA ILE A 185 6.54 -5.70 12.57
C ILE A 185 6.70 -6.69 11.42
N VAL A 186 5.88 -6.53 10.39
CA VAL A 186 5.93 -7.33 9.16
C VAL A 186 6.28 -6.41 7.99
N ASN A 187 7.41 -6.70 7.34
CA ASN A 187 7.85 -5.98 6.16
C ASN A 187 7.67 -6.84 4.90
N TYR A 188 6.88 -6.33 3.95
CA TYR A 188 6.61 -6.99 2.67
C TYR A 188 7.59 -6.59 1.55
N SER A 189 8.48 -5.63 1.82
CA SER A 189 9.50 -5.22 0.84
C SER A 189 10.70 -6.16 0.81
N LYS A 190 11.40 -6.17 -0.33
CA LYS A 190 12.70 -6.82 -0.51
C LYS A 190 13.86 -5.84 -0.41
N THR A 191 13.59 -4.59 -0.09
CA THR A 191 14.60 -3.54 0.03
C THR A 191 15.53 -3.88 1.19
N LYS A 192 16.82 -4.03 0.89
CA LYS A 192 17.85 -4.18 1.93
C LYS A 192 17.97 -2.87 2.67
N ASN A 193 17.68 -2.88 3.96
CA ASN A 193 17.82 -1.71 4.83
C ASN A 193 18.31 -2.12 6.22
N ASN A 194 18.75 -1.13 7.01
CA ASN A 194 19.18 -1.34 8.40
C ASN A 194 18.05 -1.19 9.43
N ILE A 195 16.81 -0.96 8.98
CA ILE A 195 15.65 -0.65 9.82
C ILE A 195 15.39 -1.73 10.86
N ARG A 196 15.49 -3.01 10.47
CA ARG A 196 15.32 -4.13 11.40
C ARG A 196 16.28 -4.01 12.59
N LYS A 197 17.56 -3.72 12.32
CA LYS A 197 18.58 -3.61 13.38
C LYS A 197 18.29 -2.41 14.28
N GLN A 198 18.00 -1.25 13.69
CA GLN A 198 17.70 -0.02 14.44
C GLN A 198 16.49 -0.21 15.37
N LEU A 199 15.41 -0.84 14.89
CA LEU A 199 14.21 -1.06 15.70
C LEU A 199 14.49 -2.03 16.86
N VAL A 200 15.26 -3.09 16.63
CA VAL A 200 15.68 -4.02 17.69
C VAL A 200 16.49 -3.30 18.76
N ASP A 201 17.42 -2.43 18.36
CA ASP A 201 18.26 -1.66 19.29
C ASP A 201 17.41 -0.67 20.12
N ILE A 202 16.38 -0.07 19.52
CA ILE A 202 15.47 0.87 20.20
C ILE A 202 14.55 0.16 21.21
N PHE A 203 13.89 -0.92 20.79
CA PHE A 203 12.90 -1.62 21.62
C PHE A 203 13.52 -2.65 22.57
N GLN A 204 14.81 -2.98 22.40
CA GLN A 204 15.54 -3.95 23.22
C GLN A 204 14.85 -5.33 23.27
N VAL A 205 14.32 -5.77 22.12
CA VAL A 205 13.53 -7.00 21.97
C VAL A 205 14.29 -8.09 21.21
N ASN A 206 13.92 -9.35 21.42
CA ASN A 206 14.48 -10.48 20.67
C ASN A 206 14.13 -10.41 19.17
N GLN A 207 15.14 -10.62 18.32
CA GLN A 207 15.05 -10.34 16.88
C GLN A 207 14.10 -11.24 16.08
N GLU A 208 13.98 -12.51 16.44
CA GLU A 208 13.24 -13.49 15.62
C GLU A 208 11.73 -13.34 15.77
N ASP A 209 11.29 -12.94 16.97
CA ASP A 209 9.87 -12.79 17.25
C ASP A 209 9.36 -11.40 16.92
N PHE A 210 10.19 -10.36 16.88
CA PHE A 210 9.71 -8.97 16.74
C PHE A 210 9.50 -8.51 15.30
N TYR A 211 10.36 -8.95 14.38
CA TYR A 211 10.41 -8.44 13.00
C TYR A 211 10.49 -9.58 11.98
N ALA A 212 9.52 -9.62 11.07
CA ALA A 212 9.44 -10.62 10.01
C ALA A 212 9.47 -9.95 8.63
N ASN A 213 10.19 -10.58 7.69
CA ASN A 213 10.07 -10.26 6.27
C ASN A 213 9.15 -11.29 5.61
N LYS A 214 8.16 -10.82 4.86
CA LYS A 214 7.25 -11.68 4.06
C LYS A 214 7.32 -11.30 2.59
N SER A 215 6.95 -12.23 1.72
CA SER A 215 6.74 -11.92 0.30
C SER A 215 5.52 -11.01 0.15
N LEU A 216 5.60 -10.02 -0.75
CA LEU A 216 4.42 -9.23 -1.09
C LEU A 216 3.29 -10.09 -1.65
N LYS A 217 3.53 -11.30 -2.17
CA LYS A 217 2.43 -12.23 -2.53
C LYS A 217 1.66 -12.79 -1.34
N GLU A 218 2.24 -12.73 -0.14
CA GLU A 218 1.57 -13.16 1.10
C GLU A 218 0.69 -12.05 1.68
N ILE A 219 0.75 -10.84 1.12
CA ILE A 219 -0.23 -9.83 1.44
C ILE A 219 -1.54 -10.25 0.75
N ASN A 220 -2.64 -10.27 1.49
CA ASN A 220 -3.94 -10.61 0.93
C ASN A 220 -4.27 -9.54 -0.12
N LEU A 221 -4.32 -9.95 -1.39
CA LEU A 221 -4.55 -9.09 -2.56
C LEU A 221 -5.73 -9.61 -3.34
#